data_AF-A0A2T2NZY8-F1
#
_entry.id   AF-A0A2T2NZY8-F1
#
_cell.length_a   1.000
_cell.length_b   1.000
_cell.length_c   1.000
_cell.angle_alpha   90.00
_cell.angle_beta   90.00
_cell.angle_gamma   90.00
#
_symmetry.space_group_name_H-M   'P 1'
#
loop_
_entity.id
_entity.type
_entity.pdbx_description
1 polymer ?
#
loop_
_entity_poly.entity_id
_entity_poly.type
_entity_poly.pdbx_seq_one_letter_code
_entity_poly.pdbx_strand_id
1 'polypeptide(L)'
;MIEEMRRITAPQNTGVSNINGGSLYDARIPGPSNHFGPFVTICDFHRYLRGGIEAHPQHKAEIGELISWHDAYQSDLVFTHGDLSSLNIPVSGDEVVGMVDRETAGWFPAYWEYGTAWNANPQNQFWNQEVQKFLHILPKDLDMEKLRHKYFGLP
;
A
#
# COMPACT_ATOMS: atom_id res chain seq x y z
N MET A 1 -17.67 5.65 -0.88
CA MET A 1 -16.81 4.57 -0.35
C MET A 1 -15.36 5.01 -0.12
N ILE A 2 -14.51 5.17 -1.15
CA ILE A 2 -13.11 5.60 -0.93
C ILE A 2 -13.02 6.95 -0.23
N GLU A 3 -13.77 7.95 -0.71
CA GLU A 3 -13.78 9.27 -0.07
C GLU A 3 -14.24 9.21 1.39
N GLU A 4 -15.12 8.26 1.74
CA GLU A 4 -15.57 8.06 3.12
C GLU A 4 -14.45 7.47 3.98
N MET A 5 -13.69 6.50 3.45
CA MET A 5 -12.48 5.99 4.12
C MET A 5 -11.45 7.11 4.34
N ARG A 6 -11.23 7.97 3.34
CA ARG A 6 -10.27 9.08 3.43
C ARG A 6 -10.69 10.16 4.43
N ARG A 7 -11.96 10.20 4.85
CA ARG A 7 -12.43 11.10 5.92
C ARG A 7 -12.13 10.58 7.32
N ILE A 8 -11.78 9.29 7.47
CA ILE A 8 -11.39 8.72 8.76
C ILE A 8 -9.97 9.21 9.06
N THR A 9 -9.85 10.00 10.13
CA THR A 9 -8.58 10.58 10.55
C THR A 9 -7.82 9.62 11.45
N ALA A 10 -6.51 9.51 11.23
CA ALA A 10 -5.66 8.72 12.09
C ALA A 10 -5.64 9.31 13.52
N PRO A 11 -5.67 8.47 14.57
CA PRO A 11 -5.44 8.93 15.93
C PRO A 11 -4.12 9.69 16.07
N GLN A 12 -3.99 10.56 17.08
CA GLN A 12 -2.73 11.27 17.33
C GLN A 12 -1.57 10.29 17.59
N ASN A 13 -0.40 10.63 17.07
CA ASN A 13 0.83 9.81 17.15
C ASN A 13 0.73 8.43 16.48
N THR A 14 -0.20 8.27 15.53
CA THR A 14 -0.29 7.07 14.70
C THR A 14 0.87 7.02 13.72
N GLY A 15 1.59 5.91 13.72
CA GLY A 15 2.54 5.52 12.67
C GLY A 15 1.92 4.54 11.68
N VAL A 16 2.72 4.00 10.76
CA VAL A 16 2.24 2.99 9.80
C VAL A 16 1.91 1.70 10.55
N SER A 17 0.63 1.38 10.67
CA SER A 17 0.13 0.40 11.64
C SER A 17 -1.27 -0.09 11.27
N ASN A 18 -1.74 -1.17 11.92
CA ASN A 18 -3.12 -1.61 11.75
C ASN A 18 -4.11 -0.60 12.38
N ILE A 19 -5.41 -0.86 12.24
CA ILE A 19 -6.48 0.02 12.75
C ILE A 19 -6.37 0.37 14.25
N ASN A 20 -5.75 -0.50 15.05
CA ASN A 20 -5.60 -0.35 16.50
C ASN A 20 -4.17 0.09 16.90
N GLY A 21 -3.33 0.50 15.94
CA GLY A 21 -1.94 0.90 16.19
C GLY A 21 -0.95 -0.25 16.37
N GLY A 22 -1.37 -1.49 16.07
CA GLY A 22 -0.56 -2.70 16.20
C GLY A 22 0.10 -3.17 14.90
N SER A 23 0.58 -4.41 14.93
CA SER A 23 1.23 -5.05 13.78
C SER A 23 0.26 -5.19 12.60
N LEU A 24 0.79 -4.92 11.41
CA LEU A 24 0.14 -5.09 10.12
C LEU A 24 0.17 -6.56 9.71
N TYR A 25 -0.77 -6.94 8.85
CA TYR A 25 -0.84 -8.25 8.21
C TYR A 25 -0.95 -8.08 6.70
N ASP A 26 -0.08 -8.74 5.95
CA ASP A 26 -0.17 -8.84 4.49
C ASP A 26 0.75 -9.97 4.00
N ALA A 27 0.16 -11.06 3.53
CA ALA A 27 0.91 -12.21 3.03
C ALA A 27 1.68 -11.92 1.72
N ARG A 28 1.41 -10.80 1.05
CA ARG A 28 2.10 -10.39 -0.19
C ARG A 28 3.43 -9.69 0.08
N ILE A 29 3.67 -9.26 1.32
CA ILE A 29 4.91 -8.59 1.71
C ILE A 29 5.92 -9.64 2.18
N PRO A 30 7.09 -9.77 1.52
CA PRO A 30 8.09 -10.74 1.96
C PRO A 30 8.59 -10.46 3.38
N GLY A 31 8.80 -11.52 4.15
CA GLY A 31 9.28 -11.42 5.52
C GLY A 31 9.33 -12.78 6.22
N PRO A 32 9.79 -12.83 7.47
CA PRO A 32 9.81 -14.05 8.28
C PRO A 32 8.40 -14.52 8.68
N SER A 33 7.39 -13.67 8.56
CA SER A 33 5.98 -13.97 8.80
C SER A 33 5.09 -13.03 7.98
N ASN A 34 3.79 -13.32 7.91
CA ASN A 34 2.81 -12.42 7.27
C ASN A 34 2.54 -11.14 8.09
N HIS A 35 3.11 -11.04 9.30
CA HIS A 35 2.99 -9.87 10.16
C HIS A 35 4.25 -9.01 10.11
N PHE A 36 4.06 -7.69 10.13
CA PHE A 36 5.14 -6.70 10.07
C PHE A 36 4.74 -5.39 10.76
N GLY A 37 5.70 -4.49 10.97
CA GLY A 37 5.49 -3.26 11.72
C GLY A 37 5.02 -3.52 13.17
N PRO A 38 4.36 -2.54 13.83
CA PRO A 38 4.09 -1.19 13.32
C PRO A 38 5.38 -0.38 13.13
N PHE A 39 5.31 0.69 12.35
CA PHE A 39 6.41 1.61 12.11
C PHE A 39 6.06 2.99 12.62
N VAL A 40 7.02 3.65 13.29
CA VAL A 40 6.81 5.01 13.81
C VAL A 40 6.65 6.01 12.66
N THR A 41 7.40 5.82 11.57
CA THR A 41 7.40 6.73 10.42
C THR A 41 7.17 6.01 9.10
N ILE A 42 6.75 6.77 8.09
CA ILE A 42 6.69 6.29 6.69
C ILE A 42 8.09 5.87 6.20
N CYS A 43 9.15 6.58 6.60
CA CYS A 43 10.52 6.23 6.26
C CYS A 43 10.90 4.83 6.80
N ASP A 44 10.54 4.50 8.04
CA ASP A 44 10.80 3.18 8.62
C ASP A 44 10.04 2.07 7.88
N PHE A 45 8.78 2.33 7.51
CA PHE A 45 8.00 1.43 6.67
C PHE A 45 8.65 1.22 5.30
N HIS A 46 9.04 2.29 4.61
CA HIS A 46 9.71 2.21 3.32
C HIS A 46 11.06 1.49 3.38
N ARG A 47 11.84 1.70 4.45
CA ARG A 47 13.08 0.96 4.72
C ARG A 47 12.81 -0.53 4.88
N TYR A 48 11.75 -0.90 5.59
CA TYR A 48 11.33 -2.30 5.71
C TYR A 48 10.96 -2.91 4.35
N LEU A 49 10.16 -2.21 3.55
CA LEU A 49 9.70 -2.65 2.22
C LEU A 49 10.82 -2.98 1.22
N ARG A 50 12.02 -2.45 1.45
CA ARG A 50 13.24 -2.67 0.64
C ARG A 50 14.29 -3.51 1.36
N GLY A 51 13.89 -4.26 2.39
CA GLY A 51 14.78 -5.17 3.12
C GLY A 51 15.92 -4.47 3.86
N GLY A 52 15.76 -3.19 4.20
CA GLY A 52 16.76 -2.41 4.92
C GLY A 52 18.00 -1.99 4.12
N ILE A 53 18.02 -2.20 2.80
CA ILE A 53 19.12 -1.69 1.97
C ILE A 53 19.16 -0.17 2.06
N GLU A 54 20.32 0.46 1.89
CA GLU A 54 20.48 1.92 1.88
C GLU A 54 21.09 2.43 0.57
N ALA A 55 21.07 3.75 0.36
CA ALA A 55 21.66 4.34 -0.84
C ALA A 55 23.13 3.95 -1.00
N HIS A 56 23.49 3.37 -2.15
CA HIS A 56 24.85 2.91 -2.42
C HIS A 56 25.19 3.05 -3.91
N PRO A 57 26.38 3.57 -4.29
CA PRO A 57 26.72 3.85 -5.69
C PRO A 57 26.70 2.62 -6.62
N GLN A 58 26.86 1.42 -6.06
CA GLN A 58 26.92 0.16 -6.80
C GLN A 58 25.53 -0.46 -7.03
N HIS A 59 24.46 0.13 -6.51
CA HIS A 59 23.11 -0.33 -6.78
C HIS A 59 22.70 0.02 -8.23
N LYS A 60 21.77 -0.76 -8.78
CA LYS A 60 21.15 -0.45 -10.07
C LYS A 60 20.46 0.93 -9.99
N ALA A 61 20.45 1.68 -11.08
CA ALA A 61 19.84 3.01 -11.13
C ALA A 61 18.37 2.99 -10.65
N GLU A 62 17.59 1.97 -11.06
CA GLU A 62 16.19 1.77 -10.63
C GLU A 62 16.07 1.58 -9.11
N ILE A 63 17.03 0.89 -8.47
CA ILE A 63 17.04 0.74 -7.01
C ILE A 63 17.38 2.08 -6.34
N GLY A 64 18.39 2.80 -6.85
CA GLY A 64 18.74 4.12 -6.34
C GLY A 64 17.60 5.14 -6.45
N GLU A 65 16.83 5.07 -7.54
CA GLU A 65 15.63 5.87 -7.75
C GLU A 65 14.54 5.55 -6.72
N LEU A 66 14.22 4.26 -6.53
CA LEU A 66 13.26 3.81 -5.51
C LEU A 66 13.67 4.28 -4.11
N ILE A 67 14.95 4.15 -3.75
CA ILE A 67 15.49 4.61 -2.46
C ILE A 67 15.27 6.11 -2.30
N SER A 68 15.68 6.89 -3.29
CA SER A 68 15.57 8.35 -3.25
C SER A 68 14.12 8.81 -3.12
N TRP A 69 13.21 8.12 -3.82
CA TRP A 69 11.79 8.39 -3.71
C TRP A 69 11.25 8.03 -2.32
N HIS A 70 11.57 6.84 -1.80
CA HIS A 70 11.16 6.41 -0.46
C HIS A 70 11.65 7.34 0.65
N ASP A 71 12.89 7.83 0.56
CA ASP A 71 13.50 8.72 1.55
C ASP A 71 12.90 10.14 1.49
N ALA A 72 12.53 10.60 0.29
CA ALA A 72 11.94 11.92 0.08
C ALA A 72 10.41 11.94 0.26
N TYR A 73 9.76 10.77 0.27
CA TYR A 73 8.30 10.67 0.28
C TYR A 73 7.73 11.18 1.61
N GLN A 74 6.77 12.09 1.51
CA GLN A 74 6.05 12.67 2.63
C GLN A 74 4.56 12.71 2.29
N SER A 75 3.74 12.11 3.12
CA SER A 75 2.28 12.25 3.06
C SER A 75 1.66 12.01 4.43
N ASP A 76 0.41 12.46 4.59
CA ASP A 76 -0.40 12.08 5.73
C ASP A 76 -0.76 10.59 5.65
N LEU A 77 -0.81 9.94 6.82
CA LEU A 77 -1.36 8.60 6.90
C LEU A 77 -2.87 8.67 6.71
N VAL A 78 -3.38 7.78 5.88
CA VAL A 78 -4.81 7.65 5.59
C VAL A 78 -5.24 6.24 5.88
N PHE A 79 -6.53 6.07 6.17
CA PHE A 79 -7.10 4.75 6.30
C PHE A 79 -7.10 4.06 4.93
N THR A 80 -6.49 2.87 4.85
CA THR A 80 -6.49 2.00 3.68
C THR A 80 -7.16 0.67 4.00
N HIS A 81 -7.85 0.09 3.01
CA HIS A 81 -8.39 -1.25 3.05
C HIS A 81 -7.27 -2.29 2.97
N GLY A 82 -6.23 -2.01 2.17
CA GLY A 82 -5.09 -2.90 1.98
C GLY A 82 -5.36 -4.02 0.98
N ASP A 83 -6.61 -4.48 0.83
CA ASP A 83 -6.96 -5.48 -0.20
C ASP A 83 -8.22 -5.10 -1.00
N LEU A 84 -8.21 -3.91 -1.60
CA LEU A 84 -9.35 -3.44 -2.37
C LEU A 84 -9.40 -4.12 -3.74
N SER A 85 -10.31 -5.09 -3.86
CA SER A 85 -10.58 -5.84 -5.09
C SER A 85 -12.09 -5.94 -5.35
N SER A 86 -12.47 -6.28 -6.58
CA SER A 86 -13.89 -6.53 -6.90
C SER A 86 -14.49 -7.69 -6.09
N LEU A 87 -13.67 -8.57 -5.49
CA LEU A 87 -14.13 -9.67 -4.65
C LEU A 87 -14.51 -9.20 -3.24
N ASN A 88 -13.97 -8.06 -2.81
CA ASN A 88 -14.14 -7.51 -1.46
C ASN A 88 -15.17 -6.37 -1.40
N ILE A 89 -15.87 -6.12 -2.52
CA ILE A 89 -16.90 -5.08 -2.65
C ILE A 89 -18.24 -5.77 -3.00
N PRO A 90 -19.05 -6.17 -2.01
CA PRO A 90 -20.36 -6.73 -2.27
C PRO A 90 -21.29 -5.71 -2.92
N VAL A 91 -22.09 -6.20 -3.88
CA VAL A 91 -23.10 -5.41 -4.61
C VAL A 91 -24.48 -6.06 -4.47
N SER A 92 -25.51 -5.24 -4.41
CA SER A 92 -26.93 -5.66 -4.45
C SER A 92 -27.61 -4.95 -5.61
N GLY A 93 -27.76 -5.66 -6.74
CA GLY A 93 -28.09 -5.01 -8.00
C GLY A 93 -26.91 -4.16 -8.47
N ASP A 94 -27.16 -2.88 -8.76
CA ASP A 94 -26.14 -1.92 -9.20
C ASP A 94 -25.54 -1.11 -8.04
N GLU A 95 -25.96 -1.37 -6.79
CA GLU A 95 -25.55 -0.62 -5.61
C GLU A 95 -24.45 -1.34 -4.83
N VAL A 96 -23.38 -0.61 -4.49
CA VAL A 96 -22.34 -1.10 -3.57
C VAL A 96 -22.89 -1.08 -2.15
N VAL A 97 -22.91 -2.23 -1.49
CA VAL A 97 -23.49 -2.36 -0.14
C VAL A 97 -22.46 -2.43 0.98
N GLY A 98 -21.16 -2.47 0.66
CA GLY A 98 -20.11 -2.38 1.67
C GLY A 98 -18.72 -2.75 1.19
N MET A 99 -17.83 -2.98 2.17
CA MET A 99 -16.48 -3.54 2.01
C MET A 99 -16.24 -4.60 3.09
N VAL A 100 -15.75 -5.75 2.65
CA VAL A 100 -15.42 -6.92 3.47
C VAL A 100 -13.92 -7.21 3.39
N ASP A 101 -13.43 -8.11 4.23
CA ASP A 101 -12.01 -8.54 4.25
C ASP A 101 -11.00 -7.45 4.63
N ARG A 102 -11.11 -6.98 5.89
CA ARG A 102 -10.34 -5.84 6.42
C ARG A 102 -9.06 -6.26 7.16
N GLU A 103 -8.58 -7.49 6.96
CA GLU A 103 -7.42 -7.99 7.70
C GLU A 103 -6.12 -7.24 7.37
N THR A 104 -6.04 -6.70 6.14
CA THR A 104 -4.91 -5.88 5.67
C THR A 104 -5.13 -4.38 5.88
N ALA A 105 -6.24 -3.99 6.51
CA ALA A 105 -6.60 -2.59 6.69
C ALA A 105 -5.77 -1.90 7.77
N GLY A 106 -5.44 -0.64 7.55
CA GLY A 106 -4.60 0.11 8.48
C GLY A 106 -4.37 1.56 8.07
N TRP A 107 -3.42 2.17 8.77
CA TRP A 107 -2.92 3.51 8.53
C TRP A 107 -1.66 3.43 7.70
N PHE A 108 -1.72 3.91 6.47
CA PHE A 108 -0.63 3.81 5.50
C PHE A 108 -0.44 5.12 4.72
N PRO A 109 0.71 5.28 4.05
CA PRO A 109 0.88 6.31 3.02
C PRO A 109 -0.27 6.28 2.00
N ALA A 110 -0.70 7.45 1.53
CA ALA A 110 -1.85 7.55 0.62
C ALA A 110 -1.76 6.68 -0.65
N TYR A 111 -0.56 6.51 -1.20
CA TYR A 111 -0.32 5.71 -2.40
C TYR A 111 -0.56 4.21 -2.19
N TRP A 112 -0.51 3.73 -0.94
CA TRP A 112 -0.51 2.30 -0.63
C TRP A 112 -1.77 1.59 -1.12
N GLU A 113 -2.95 2.19 -0.88
CA GLU A 113 -4.24 1.65 -1.34
C GLU A 113 -4.25 1.35 -2.83
N TYR A 114 -3.69 2.27 -3.61
CA TYR A 114 -3.66 2.10 -5.06
C TYR A 114 -2.67 1.01 -5.46
N GLY A 115 -1.47 1.01 -4.87
CA GLY A 115 -0.47 -0.02 -5.11
C GLY A 115 -0.99 -1.42 -4.84
N THR A 116 -1.71 -1.61 -3.73
CA THR A 116 -2.32 -2.89 -3.38
C THR A 116 -3.52 -3.22 -4.25
N ALA A 117 -4.42 -2.26 -4.54
CA ALA A 117 -5.59 -2.50 -5.38
C ALA A 117 -5.21 -2.83 -6.83
N TRP A 118 -4.22 -2.14 -7.39
CA TRP A 118 -3.68 -2.40 -8.73
C TRP A 118 -3.02 -3.78 -8.83
N ASN A 119 -2.44 -4.28 -7.74
CA ASN A 119 -1.80 -5.60 -7.72
C ASN A 119 -2.67 -6.67 -7.06
N ALA A 120 -3.95 -6.39 -6.76
CA ALA A 120 -4.84 -7.30 -6.05
C ALA A 120 -5.02 -8.63 -6.80
N ASN A 121 -4.98 -8.61 -8.13
CA ASN A 121 -4.93 -9.81 -8.95
C ASN A 121 -4.13 -9.58 -10.23
N PRO A 122 -2.88 -10.10 -10.33
CA PRO A 122 -2.02 -9.95 -11.51
C PRO A 122 -2.64 -10.52 -12.81
N GLN A 123 -3.60 -11.43 -12.71
CA GLN A 123 -4.29 -12.05 -13.84
C GLN A 123 -5.52 -11.25 -14.30
N ASN A 124 -5.97 -10.28 -13.50
CA ASN A 124 -7.19 -9.52 -13.77
C ASN A 124 -6.86 -8.09 -14.21
N GLN A 125 -6.59 -7.92 -15.51
CA GLN A 125 -6.33 -6.60 -16.10
C GLN A 125 -7.55 -5.67 -16.06
N PHE A 126 -8.77 -6.22 -15.97
CA PHE A 126 -9.99 -5.42 -15.87
C PHE A 126 -9.96 -4.59 -14.58
N TRP A 127 -9.64 -5.20 -13.44
CA TRP A 127 -9.60 -4.48 -12.16
C TRP A 127 -8.59 -3.32 -12.18
N ASN A 128 -7.42 -3.53 -12.77
CA ASN A 128 -6.40 -2.48 -12.92
C ASN A 128 -6.97 -1.24 -13.63
N GLN A 129 -7.72 -1.44 -14.72
CA GLN A 129 -8.35 -0.35 -15.47
C GLN A 129 -9.46 0.34 -14.66
N GLU A 130 -10.23 -0.41 -13.86
CA GLU A 130 -11.29 0.16 -13.02
C GLU A 130 -10.74 0.98 -11.86
N VAL A 131 -9.69 0.51 -11.18
CA VAL A 131 -9.09 1.20 -10.02
C VAL A 131 -8.66 2.63 -10.39
N GLN A 132 -8.17 2.85 -11.61
CA GLN A 132 -7.80 4.18 -12.10
C GLN A 132 -8.96 5.18 -12.20
N LYS A 133 -10.20 4.71 -12.25
CA LYS A 133 -11.38 5.57 -12.39
C LYS A 133 -11.81 6.19 -11.06
N PHE A 134 -11.46 5.58 -9.93
CA PHE A 134 -11.93 6.00 -8.60
C PHE A 134 -10.81 6.20 -7.56
N LEU A 135 -9.59 5.74 -7.81
CA LEU A 135 -8.41 6.14 -7.04
C LEU A 135 -7.60 7.15 -7.87
N HIS A 136 -7.40 8.35 -7.32
CA HIS A 136 -6.53 9.36 -7.94
C HIS A 136 -5.07 8.99 -7.70
N ILE A 137 -4.26 8.97 -8.75
CA ILE A 137 -2.90 8.41 -8.74
C ILE A 137 -1.92 9.43 -9.28
N LEU A 138 -0.78 9.56 -8.61
CA LEU A 138 0.40 10.14 -9.22
C LEU A 138 1.12 9.02 -9.98
N PRO A 139 1.33 9.12 -11.30
CA PRO A 139 1.99 8.07 -12.09
C PRO A 139 3.31 7.58 -11.47
N LYS A 140 4.03 8.50 -10.81
CA LYS A 140 5.27 8.19 -10.10
C LYS A 140 5.09 7.14 -9.01
N ASP A 141 4.03 7.22 -8.21
CA ASP A 141 3.79 6.30 -7.10
C ASP A 141 3.64 4.86 -7.60
N LEU A 142 2.91 4.69 -8.71
CA LEU A 142 2.73 3.39 -9.34
C LEU A 142 4.05 2.82 -9.88
N ASP A 143 4.86 3.66 -10.53
CA ASP A 143 6.14 3.22 -11.08
C ASP A 143 7.10 2.79 -9.96
N MET A 144 7.10 3.50 -8.83
CA MET A 144 7.91 3.13 -7.67
C MET A 144 7.41 1.84 -7.02
N GLU A 145 6.10 1.64 -6.92
CA GLU A 145 5.53 0.40 -6.40
C GLU A 145 5.83 -0.81 -7.32
N LYS A 146 5.81 -0.62 -8.65
CA LYS A 146 6.26 -1.64 -9.60
C LYS A 146 7.75 -1.98 -9.42
N LEU A 147 8.61 -0.97 -9.23
CA LEU A 147 10.02 -1.21 -8.93
C LEU A 147 10.21 -1.94 -7.61
N ARG A 148 9.44 -1.57 -6.58
CA ARG A 148 9.45 -2.27 -5.29
C ARG A 148 9.10 -3.75 -5.47
N HIS A 149 8.03 -4.07 -6.18
CA HIS A 149 7.67 -5.46 -6.47
C HIS A 149 8.72 -6.19 -7.30
N LYS A 150 9.28 -5.55 -8.34
CA LYS A 150 10.31 -6.14 -9.20
C LYS A 150 11.54 -6.61 -8.42
N TYR A 151 11.95 -5.88 -7.38
CA TYR A 151 13.19 -6.15 -6.64
C TYR A 151 13.00 -6.76 -5.25
N PHE A 152 11.86 -6.47 -4.61
CA PHE A 152 11.58 -6.81 -3.20
C PHE A 152 10.19 -7.43 -3.01
N GLY A 153 9.49 -7.81 -4.08
CA GLY A 153 8.24 -8.56 -4.02
C GLY A 153 8.47 -10.07 -3.91
N LEU A 154 7.40 -10.82 -3.67
CA LEU A 154 7.41 -12.28 -3.83
C LEU A 154 7.58 -12.65 -5.32
N PRO A 155 8.28 -13.74 -5.64
CA PRO A 155 8.48 -14.23 -7.01
C PRO A 155 7.18 -14.73 -7.67
#